data_AF-A0A6S6VWF9-F1
#
_entry.id   AF-A0A6S6VWF9-F1
#
_cell.length_a   1.000
_cell.length_b   1.000
_cell.length_c   1.000
_cell.angle_alpha   90.00
_cell.angle_beta   90.00
_cell.angle_gamma   90.00
#
_symmetry.space_group_name_H-M   'P 1'
#
loop_
_entity.id
_entity.type
_entity.pdbx_description
1 polymer ?
#
loop_
_entity_poly.entity_id
_entity_poly.type
_entity_poly.pdbx_seq_one_letter_code
_entity_poly.pdbx_strand_id
1 'polypeptide(L)'
;MDFIDYCDRHRILLIILPPHSTHTLQPLDVVLFKPLSQAYSNELTNHLHKAQGLTLIKKGDFFPLFWSAWISSFTESLILKAFEATGIWPMDANVILRRFASTPDAERSSSSGLSDHDWRKLDRLVRAAFNDSHQYEARKLRSSVHHISVQYELLQLENEGLKEALQHKKKHKKKGKALDLQQRQEEAVREQDKMEEKLQKAQAKKQREEAQLQRQVELEEKRVGRQRLKEIREQERAKKAAERARKVEAQHQTKTIQQAQQRKRKAPPSSPTK
;
A
#
# COMPACT_ATOMS: atom_id res chain seq x y z
N MET A 1 3.67 -18.50 -11.72
CA MET A 1 2.80 -19.29 -10.82
C MET A 1 2.55 -18.41 -9.61
N ASP A 2 2.09 -17.18 -9.85
CA ASP A 2 2.47 -16.06 -9.00
C ASP A 2 1.83 -16.11 -7.62
N PHE A 3 0.65 -16.74 -7.53
CA PHE A 3 -0.05 -17.00 -6.27
C PHE A 3 0.64 -18.08 -5.43
N ILE A 4 1.07 -19.19 -6.04
CA ILE A 4 1.75 -20.28 -5.32
C ILE A 4 3.12 -19.78 -4.85
N ASP A 5 3.85 -19.08 -5.72
CA ASP A 5 5.15 -18.47 -5.40
C ASP A 5 5.03 -17.40 -4.31
N TYR A 6 3.88 -16.71 -4.21
CA TYR A 6 3.58 -15.81 -3.11
C TYR A 6 3.36 -16.60 -1.80
N CYS A 7 2.53 -17.64 -1.82
CA CYS A 7 2.27 -18.46 -0.63
C CYS A 7 3.54 -19.10 -0.07
N ASP A 8 4.40 -19.63 -0.94
CA ASP A 8 5.69 -20.22 -0.53
C ASP A 8 6.61 -19.19 0.13
N ARG A 9 6.79 -18.02 -0.51
CA ARG A 9 7.59 -16.91 0.06
C ARG A 9 7.08 -16.43 1.42
N HIS A 10 5.77 -16.49 1.64
CA HIS A 10 5.13 -16.06 2.90
C HIS A 10 4.88 -17.21 3.89
N ARG A 11 5.38 -18.42 3.62
CA ARG A 11 5.19 -19.62 4.47
C ARG A 11 3.72 -19.95 4.75
N ILE A 12 2.86 -19.71 3.76
CA ILE A 12 1.43 -20.05 3.81
C ILE A 12 1.24 -21.45 3.23
N LEU A 13 0.75 -22.38 4.05
CA LEU A 13 0.42 -23.73 3.61
C LEU A 13 -0.90 -23.73 2.84
N LEU A 14 -0.86 -24.18 1.58
CA LEU A 14 -2.03 -24.33 0.73
C LEU A 14 -2.66 -25.71 0.91
N ILE A 15 -3.93 -25.75 1.32
CA ILE A 15 -4.73 -26.97 1.34
C ILE A 15 -5.42 -27.09 -0.02
N ILE A 16 -5.05 -28.11 -0.79
CA ILE A 16 -5.68 -28.41 -2.09
C ILE A 16 -6.80 -29.41 -1.84
N LEU A 17 -8.04 -28.98 -2.10
CA LEU A 17 -9.21 -29.84 -1.99
C LEU A 17 -9.40 -30.63 -3.31
N PRO A 18 -9.86 -31.89 -3.25
CA PRO A 18 -10.26 -32.62 -4.44
C PRO A 18 -11.33 -31.88 -5.25
N PRO A 19 -11.41 -32.06 -6.58
CA PRO A 19 -12.47 -31.47 -7.38
C PRO A 19 -13.85 -31.89 -6.85
N HIS A 20 -14.83 -30.99 -6.95
CA HIS A 20 -16.22 -31.18 -6.51
C HIS A 20 -16.42 -31.48 -5.01
N SER A 21 -15.45 -31.22 -4.14
CA SER A 21 -15.54 -31.51 -2.69
C SER A 21 -15.86 -30.30 -1.81
N THR A 22 -16.13 -29.12 -2.40
CA THR A 22 -16.42 -27.86 -1.68
C THR A 22 -17.51 -28.02 -0.62
N HIS A 23 -18.65 -28.60 -1.01
CA HIS A 23 -19.80 -28.86 -0.14
C HIS A 23 -19.54 -29.88 0.98
N THR A 24 -18.34 -30.47 1.04
CA THR A 24 -17.97 -31.50 2.01
C THR A 24 -16.80 -31.07 2.89
N LEU A 25 -15.75 -30.52 2.29
CA LEU A 25 -14.48 -30.24 2.94
C LEU A 25 -14.23 -28.76 3.18
N GLN A 26 -14.97 -27.85 2.55
CA GLN A 26 -14.74 -26.41 2.71
C GLN A 26 -15.54 -25.87 3.91
N PRO A 27 -14.91 -25.45 5.02
CA PRO A 27 -15.62 -25.07 6.25
C PRO A 27 -16.64 -23.94 6.04
N LEU A 28 -16.29 -22.98 5.17
CA LEU A 28 -17.15 -21.87 4.80
C LEU A 28 -18.47 -22.34 4.17
N ASP A 29 -18.40 -23.29 3.25
CA ASP A 29 -19.56 -23.75 2.49
C ASP A 29 -20.45 -24.69 3.33
N VAL A 30 -19.82 -25.59 4.10
CA VAL A 30 -20.53 -26.60 4.90
C VAL A 30 -21.33 -25.98 6.04
N VAL A 31 -20.78 -24.98 6.73
CA VAL A 31 -21.36 -24.50 8.00
C VAL A 31 -21.64 -23.00 8.03
N LEU A 32 -20.82 -22.15 7.40
CA LEU A 32 -20.88 -20.69 7.63
C LEU A 32 -21.81 -19.96 6.65
N PHE A 33 -21.84 -20.35 5.37
CA PHE A 33 -22.64 -19.64 4.36
C PHE A 33 -24.15 -19.79 4.54
N LYS A 34 -24.64 -20.94 5.00
CA LYS A 34 -26.08 -21.12 5.24
C LYS A 34 -26.61 -20.19 6.35
N PRO A 35 -26.00 -20.13 7.55
CA PRO A 35 -26.35 -19.16 8.59
C PRO A 35 -26.17 -17.70 8.15
N LEU A 36 -25.09 -17.37 7.42
CA LEU A 36 -24.90 -16.02 6.87
C LEU A 36 -26.04 -15.63 5.92
N SER A 37 -26.40 -16.51 5.00
CA SER A 37 -27.50 -16.28 4.06
C SER A 37 -28.82 -16.06 4.80
N GLN A 38 -29.11 -16.89 5.81
CA GLN A 38 -30.31 -16.76 6.62
C GLN A 38 -30.32 -15.45 7.43
N ALA A 39 -29.20 -15.09 8.07
CA ALA A 39 -29.06 -13.83 8.79
C ALA A 39 -29.25 -12.62 7.86
N TYR A 40 -28.66 -12.67 6.67
CA TYR A 40 -28.81 -11.61 5.67
C TYR A 40 -30.25 -11.48 5.16
N SER A 41 -30.93 -12.60 4.91
CA SER A 41 -32.37 -12.59 4.58
C SER A 41 -33.21 -11.96 5.69
N ASN A 42 -32.90 -12.25 6.96
CA ASN A 42 -33.59 -11.63 8.09
C ASN A 42 -33.34 -10.11 8.15
N GLU A 43 -32.10 -9.66 7.94
CA GLU A 43 -31.76 -8.24 7.89
C GLU A 43 -32.48 -7.52 6.74
N LEU A 44 -32.60 -8.16 5.58
CA LEU A 44 -33.39 -7.66 4.45
C LEU A 44 -34.87 -7.51 4.79
N THR A 45 -35.47 -8.54 5.40
CA THR A 45 -36.87 -8.52 5.83
C THR A 45 -37.11 -7.44 6.88
N ASN A 46 -36.23 -7.32 7.88
CA ASN A 46 -36.29 -6.28 8.90
C ASN A 46 -36.19 -4.88 8.28
N HIS A 47 -35.25 -4.69 7.34
CA HIS A 47 -35.11 -3.42 6.63
C HIS A 47 -36.37 -3.09 5.81
N LEU A 48 -36.95 -4.09 5.13
CA LEU A 48 -38.18 -3.93 4.36
C LEU A 48 -39.37 -3.57 5.25
N HIS A 49 -39.53 -4.24 6.39
CA HIS A 49 -40.57 -3.96 7.38
C HIS A 49 -40.43 -2.56 7.96
N LYS A 50 -39.23 -2.18 8.41
CA LYS A 50 -38.92 -0.83 8.92
C LYS A 50 -39.22 0.25 7.88
N ALA A 51 -38.86 0.00 6.63
CA ALA A 51 -39.11 0.92 5.53
C ALA A 51 -40.53 0.87 4.97
N GLN A 52 -41.39 -0.04 5.45
CA GLN A 52 -42.73 -0.33 4.91
C GLN A 52 -42.75 -0.55 3.39
N GLY A 53 -41.65 -1.06 2.82
CA GLY A 53 -41.49 -1.16 1.36
C GLY A 53 -41.39 0.18 0.61
N LEU A 54 -41.37 1.32 1.30
CA LEU A 54 -41.33 2.65 0.69
C LEU A 54 -39.94 3.01 0.16
N THR A 55 -38.91 2.29 0.56
CA THR A 55 -37.52 2.52 0.16
C THR A 55 -37.00 1.33 -0.63
N LEU A 56 -36.61 1.57 -1.89
CA LEU A 56 -35.99 0.57 -2.74
C LEU A 56 -34.55 0.32 -2.26
N ILE A 57 -34.20 -0.95 -2.06
CA ILE A 57 -32.85 -1.41 -1.73
C ILE A 57 -31.92 -1.11 -2.90
N LYS A 58 -30.82 -0.39 -2.64
CA LYS A 58 -29.79 -0.10 -3.65
C LYS A 58 -28.49 -0.81 -3.29
N LYS A 59 -27.55 -0.85 -4.25
CA LYS A 59 -26.21 -1.42 -4.04
C LYS A 59 -25.46 -0.81 -2.84
N GLY A 60 -25.73 0.46 -2.50
CA GLY A 60 -25.14 1.13 -1.33
C GLY A 60 -25.63 0.59 0.01
N ASP A 61 -26.80 -0.05 0.05
CA ASP A 61 -27.36 -0.64 1.26
C ASP A 61 -26.81 -2.05 1.52
N PHE A 62 -26.13 -2.65 0.53
CA PHE A 62 -25.58 -4.00 0.65
C PHE A 62 -24.62 -4.12 1.83
N PHE A 63 -23.61 -3.25 1.92
CA PHE A 63 -22.54 -3.40 2.92
C PHE A 63 -23.04 -3.25 4.36
N PRO A 64 -23.85 -2.24 4.73
CA PRO A 64 -24.41 -2.15 6.09
C PRO A 64 -25.24 -3.38 6.49
N LEU A 65 -26.11 -3.86 5.59
CA LEU A 65 -26.96 -5.03 5.84
C LEU A 65 -26.13 -6.32 5.92
N PHE A 66 -25.16 -6.46 5.02
CA PHE A 66 -24.25 -7.60 5.00
C PHE A 66 -23.37 -7.63 6.24
N TRP A 67 -22.84 -6.49 6.68
CA TRP A 67 -21.97 -6.40 7.84
C TRP A 67 -22.69 -6.76 9.13
N SER A 68 -23.94 -6.31 9.29
CA SER A 68 -24.82 -6.71 10.39
C SER A 68 -25.01 -8.23 10.43
N ALA A 69 -25.36 -8.84 9.29
CA ALA A 69 -25.51 -10.28 9.16
C ALA A 69 -24.20 -11.05 9.38
N TRP A 70 -23.07 -10.50 8.91
CA TRP A 70 -21.74 -11.11 9.06
C TRP A 70 -21.33 -11.21 10.53
N ILE A 71 -21.43 -10.12 11.30
CA ILE A 71 -21.09 -10.11 12.73
C ILE A 71 -21.96 -11.10 13.50
N SER A 72 -23.24 -11.20 13.15
CA SER A 72 -24.18 -12.12 13.80
C SER A 72 -23.90 -13.60 13.47
N SER A 73 -23.43 -13.90 12.25
CA SER A 73 -23.24 -15.28 11.78
C SER A 73 -21.81 -15.82 11.98
N PHE A 74 -20.77 -15.00 11.78
CA PHE A 74 -19.36 -15.42 11.90
C PHE A 74 -18.86 -15.35 13.34
N THR A 75 -19.49 -16.15 14.21
CA THR A 75 -19.06 -16.30 15.60
C THR A 75 -17.93 -17.32 15.72
N GLU A 76 -17.03 -17.12 16.70
CA GLU A 76 -15.90 -18.02 16.95
C GLU A 76 -16.35 -19.48 17.15
N SER A 77 -17.44 -19.70 17.89
CA SER A 77 -17.99 -21.03 18.14
C SER A 77 -18.46 -21.71 16.86
N LEU A 78 -19.05 -20.96 15.92
CA LEU A 78 -19.49 -21.51 14.64
C LEU A 78 -18.31 -21.79 13.71
N ILE A 79 -17.27 -20.94 13.75
CA ILE A 79 -16.03 -21.15 13.00
C ILE A 79 -15.35 -22.44 13.47
N LEU A 80 -15.19 -22.64 14.78
CA LEU A 80 -14.60 -23.87 15.32
C LEU A 80 -15.40 -25.11 14.92
N LYS A 81 -16.73 -25.06 15.02
CA LYS A 81 -17.62 -26.13 14.56
C LYS A 81 -17.51 -26.39 13.06
N ALA A 82 -17.23 -25.38 12.25
CA ALA A 82 -17.06 -25.54 10.80
C ALA A 82 -15.82 -26.38 10.47
N PHE A 83 -14.73 -26.18 11.20
CA PHE A 83 -13.52 -26.98 11.05
C PHE A 83 -13.70 -28.42 11.56
N GLU A 84 -14.40 -28.60 12.67
CA GLU A 84 -14.73 -29.92 13.22
C GLU A 84 -15.64 -30.69 12.24
N ALA A 85 -16.68 -30.03 11.73
CA ALA A 85 -17.63 -30.61 10.79
C ALA A 85 -17.01 -31.03 9.45
N THR A 86 -15.88 -30.43 9.05
CA THR A 86 -15.15 -30.79 7.83
C THR A 86 -14.07 -31.83 8.07
N GLY A 87 -13.79 -32.20 9.32
CA GLY A 87 -12.73 -33.13 9.68
C GLY A 87 -11.31 -32.58 9.42
N ILE A 88 -11.19 -31.28 9.13
CA ILE A 88 -9.88 -30.62 8.96
C ILE A 88 -9.23 -30.43 10.32
N TRP A 89 -10.01 -29.99 11.32
CA TRP A 89 -9.53 -29.82 12.68
C TRP A 89 -10.63 -30.09 13.71
N PRO A 90 -10.48 -31.08 14.61
CA PRO A 90 -9.40 -32.08 14.65
C PRO A 90 -9.35 -32.92 13.36
N MET A 91 -8.15 -33.42 13.02
CA MET A 91 -7.96 -34.20 11.79
C MET A 91 -8.63 -35.58 11.93
N ASP A 92 -9.86 -35.70 11.44
CA ASP A 92 -10.64 -36.94 11.47
C ASP A 92 -11.50 -37.11 10.20
N ALA A 93 -11.05 -38.02 9.33
CA ALA A 93 -11.75 -38.34 8.09
C ALA A 93 -13.11 -39.03 8.32
N ASN A 94 -13.32 -39.67 9.49
CA ASN A 94 -14.56 -40.40 9.76
C ASN A 94 -15.78 -39.48 9.82
N VAL A 95 -15.59 -38.21 10.22
CA VAL A 95 -16.68 -37.20 10.25
C VAL A 95 -17.33 -37.08 8.87
N ILE A 96 -16.54 -37.12 7.81
CA ILE A 96 -17.01 -37.05 6.44
C ILE A 96 -17.52 -38.40 5.95
N LEU A 97 -16.79 -39.49 6.22
CA LEU A 97 -17.18 -40.84 5.79
C LEU A 97 -18.54 -41.27 6.34
N ARG A 98 -18.86 -40.89 7.58
CA ARG A 98 -20.18 -41.16 8.20
C ARG A 98 -21.33 -40.45 7.48
N ARG A 99 -21.12 -39.27 6.89
CA ARG A 99 -22.17 -38.54 6.14
C ARG A 99 -22.56 -39.24 4.85
N PHE A 100 -21.61 -39.93 4.22
CA PHE A 100 -21.88 -40.74 3.05
C PHE A 100 -22.50 -42.11 3.41
N ALA A 101 -22.43 -42.50 4.69
CA ALA A 101 -23.01 -43.75 5.19
C ALA A 101 -24.46 -43.60 5.72
N SER A 102 -24.91 -42.38 6.04
CA SER A 102 -26.21 -42.14 6.68
C SER A 102 -27.04 -41.07 5.95
N THR A 103 -28.30 -41.39 5.65
CA THR A 103 -29.32 -40.45 5.15
C THR A 103 -29.77 -39.44 6.23
N PRO A 104 -30.07 -38.17 5.90
CA PRO A 104 -30.23 -37.12 6.91
C PRO A 104 -31.69 -36.80 7.26
N ASP A 105 -32.01 -36.70 8.55
CA ASP A 105 -33.26 -36.09 9.07
C ASP A 105 -32.95 -34.83 9.93
N ALA A 106 -33.63 -33.75 9.55
CA ALA A 106 -34.08 -32.49 10.18
C ALA A 106 -33.50 -32.01 11.55
N GLU A 107 -32.88 -30.81 11.60
CA GLU A 107 -33.44 -29.48 12.01
C GLU A 107 -33.54 -29.24 13.54
N ARG A 108 -32.66 -28.40 14.12
CA ARG A 108 -32.84 -26.95 14.39
C ARG A 108 -34.00 -26.62 15.35
N SER A 109 -33.66 -26.34 16.61
CA SER A 109 -34.53 -25.63 17.56
C SER A 109 -33.94 -24.26 17.89
N SER A 110 -34.67 -23.20 17.57
CA SER A 110 -34.43 -21.84 18.04
C SER A 110 -35.53 -21.48 19.04
N SER A 111 -35.16 -21.19 20.28
CA SER A 111 -36.06 -20.59 21.27
C SER A 111 -35.87 -19.08 21.30
N SER A 112 -36.86 -18.33 20.82
CA SER A 112 -36.95 -16.88 21.00
C SER A 112 -37.49 -16.57 22.39
N GLY A 113 -36.64 -16.05 23.27
CA GLY A 113 -37.06 -15.40 24.50
C GLY A 113 -37.72 -14.06 24.15
N LEU A 114 -39.04 -13.99 24.28
CA LEU A 114 -39.79 -12.75 24.11
C LEU A 114 -39.46 -11.80 25.25
N SER A 115 -39.05 -10.58 24.89
CA SER A 115 -38.79 -9.46 25.79
C SER A 115 -40.03 -9.17 26.61
N ASP A 116 -39.92 -9.48 27.88
CA ASP A 116 -40.90 -9.19 28.89
C ASP A 116 -40.61 -7.79 29.41
N HIS A 117 -41.44 -6.77 29.14
CA HIS A 117 -41.77 -5.70 30.08
C HIS A 117 -42.59 -4.56 29.46
N ASP A 118 -43.65 -4.19 30.20
CA ASP A 118 -44.32 -2.89 30.33
C ASP A 118 -45.84 -3.09 30.50
N TRP A 119 -46.45 -3.95 29.68
CA TRP A 119 -47.81 -4.43 29.95
C TRP A 119 -47.92 -5.15 31.30
N ARG A 120 -46.95 -6.01 31.65
CA ARG A 120 -46.98 -6.72 32.95
C ARG A 120 -46.92 -5.78 34.16
N LYS A 121 -46.35 -4.58 34.03
CA LYS A 121 -46.34 -3.56 35.09
C LYS A 121 -47.68 -2.85 35.17
N LEU A 122 -48.23 -2.47 34.02
CA LEU A 122 -49.53 -1.84 33.90
C LEU A 122 -50.67 -2.76 34.38
N ASP A 123 -50.60 -4.06 34.05
CA ASP A 123 -51.54 -5.09 34.49
C ASP A 123 -51.53 -5.25 36.01
N ARG A 124 -50.36 -5.19 36.66
CA ARG A 124 -50.26 -5.20 38.13
C ARG A 124 -50.90 -3.96 38.75
N LEU A 125 -50.73 -2.78 38.16
CA LEU A 125 -51.35 -1.53 38.63
C LEU A 125 -52.88 -1.57 38.46
N VAL A 126 -53.37 -2.06 37.31
CA VAL A 126 -54.81 -2.22 37.06
C VAL A 126 -55.43 -3.21 38.05
N ARG A 127 -54.72 -4.30 38.38
CA ARG A 127 -55.16 -5.27 39.41
C ARG A 127 -55.13 -4.70 40.83
N ALA A 128 -54.14 -3.87 41.16
CA ALA A 128 -54.04 -3.24 42.47
C ALA A 128 -55.14 -2.18 42.68
N ALA A 129 -55.61 -1.54 41.60
CA ALA A 129 -56.67 -0.54 41.66
C ALA A 129 -58.09 -1.16 41.72
N PHE A 130 -58.28 -2.38 41.22
CA PHE A 130 -59.57 -3.10 41.20
C PHE A 130 -59.46 -4.40 42.00
N ASN A 131 -59.86 -4.37 43.28
CA ASN A 131 -59.83 -5.53 44.18
C ASN A 131 -60.77 -6.67 43.74
N ASP A 132 -61.85 -6.37 42.99
CA ASP A 132 -62.82 -7.37 42.51
C ASP A 132 -62.57 -7.76 41.05
N SER A 133 -61.89 -8.90 40.86
CA SER A 133 -61.56 -9.50 39.57
C SER A 133 -62.79 -9.91 38.70
N HIS A 134 -64.01 -9.82 39.24
CA HIS A 134 -65.22 -10.32 38.59
C HIS A 134 -66.10 -9.24 37.95
N GLN A 135 -65.88 -7.96 38.21
CA GLN A 135 -66.68 -6.89 37.60
C GLN A 135 -66.39 -6.82 36.09
N TYR A 136 -67.45 -6.85 35.28
CA TYR A 136 -67.38 -6.74 33.82
C TYR A 136 -66.59 -5.50 33.38
N GLU A 137 -66.75 -4.39 34.10
CA GLU A 137 -66.04 -3.13 33.83
C GLU A 137 -64.53 -3.23 34.01
N ALA A 138 -64.05 -3.97 35.03
CA ALA A 138 -62.62 -4.18 35.23
C ALA A 138 -62.00 -5.02 34.11
N ARG A 139 -62.72 -6.03 33.60
CA ARG A 139 -62.27 -6.83 32.44
C ARG A 139 -62.28 -6.01 31.15
N LYS A 140 -63.33 -5.23 30.94
CA LYS A 140 -63.46 -4.34 29.78
C LYS A 140 -62.34 -3.29 29.78
N LEU A 141 -62.07 -2.66 30.92
CA LEU A 141 -60.97 -1.72 31.08
C LEU A 141 -59.62 -2.39 30.81
N ARG A 142 -59.36 -3.56 31.39
CA ARG A 142 -58.11 -4.30 31.15
C ARG A 142 -57.91 -4.64 29.67
N SER A 143 -58.95 -5.09 28.99
CA SER A 143 -58.92 -5.37 27.55
C SER A 143 -58.63 -4.10 26.74
N SER A 144 -59.29 -2.98 27.07
CA SER A 144 -59.07 -1.70 26.40
C SER A 144 -57.66 -1.16 26.63
N VAL A 145 -57.16 -1.23 27.86
CA VAL A 145 -55.81 -0.77 28.19
C VAL A 145 -54.75 -1.64 27.51
N HIS A 146 -54.92 -2.96 27.49
CA HIS A 146 -54.05 -3.86 26.71
C HIS A 146 -54.07 -3.50 25.23
N HIS A 147 -55.27 -3.34 24.66
CA HIS A 147 -55.43 -2.99 23.25
C HIS A 147 -54.73 -1.66 22.91
N ILE A 148 -54.95 -0.60 23.71
CA ILE A 148 -54.31 0.71 23.53
C ILE A 148 -52.80 0.61 23.70
N SER A 149 -52.31 -0.17 24.68
CA SER A 149 -50.88 -0.35 24.90
C SER A 149 -50.20 -1.00 23.68
N VAL A 150 -50.79 -2.07 23.14
CA VAL A 150 -50.27 -2.74 21.94
C VAL A 150 -50.34 -1.80 20.73
N GLN A 151 -51.44 -1.06 20.56
CA GLN A 151 -51.57 -0.08 19.47
C GLN A 151 -50.51 1.03 19.55
N TYR A 152 -50.25 1.54 20.75
CA TYR A 152 -49.22 2.55 20.97
C TYR A 152 -47.82 2.01 20.63
N GLU A 153 -47.51 0.79 21.07
CA GLU A 153 -46.22 0.15 20.79
C GLU A 153 -46.01 -0.08 19.28
N LEU A 154 -47.04 -0.61 18.60
CA LEU A 154 -47.02 -0.76 17.14
C LEU A 154 -46.81 0.58 16.44
N LEU A 155 -47.51 1.62 16.89
CA LEU A 155 -47.39 2.97 16.32
C LEU A 155 -46.00 3.59 16.57
N GLN A 156 -45.38 3.32 17.73
CA GLN A 156 -44.00 3.77 18.01
C GLN A 156 -43.00 3.09 17.08
N LEU A 157 -43.09 1.77 16.93
CA LEU A 157 -42.23 1.00 16.02
C LEU A 157 -42.39 1.46 14.55
N GLU A 158 -43.64 1.72 14.14
CA GLU A 158 -43.94 2.28 12.81
C GLU A 158 -43.29 3.65 12.62
N ASN A 159 -43.46 4.56 13.58
CA ASN A 159 -42.87 5.89 13.51
C ASN A 159 -41.34 5.86 13.48
N GLU A 160 -40.73 4.98 14.27
CA GLU A 160 -39.28 4.78 14.28
C GLU A 160 -38.79 4.25 12.93
N GLY A 161 -39.44 3.21 12.39
CA GLY A 161 -39.15 2.66 11.06
C GLY A 161 -39.27 3.72 9.95
N LEU A 162 -40.33 4.53 9.97
CA LEU A 162 -40.52 5.63 9.02
C LEU A 162 -39.43 6.70 9.13
N LYS A 163 -39.01 7.05 10.34
CA LYS A 163 -37.88 7.99 10.56
C LYS A 163 -36.58 7.43 10.00
N GLU A 164 -36.27 6.16 10.25
CA GLU A 164 -35.09 5.49 9.68
C GLU A 164 -35.15 5.48 8.15
N ALA A 165 -36.28 5.07 7.57
CA ALA A 165 -36.48 5.03 6.12
C ALA A 165 -36.27 6.41 5.46
N LEU A 166 -36.74 7.47 6.11
CA LEU A 166 -36.56 8.84 5.65
C LEU A 166 -35.07 9.25 5.69
N GLN A 167 -34.33 8.87 6.74
CA GLN A 167 -32.88 9.06 6.80
C GLN A 167 -32.15 8.30 5.69
N HIS A 168 -32.51 7.04 5.43
CA HIS A 168 -31.95 6.26 4.32
C HIS A 168 -32.22 6.92 2.96
N LYS A 169 -33.46 7.37 2.71
CA LYS A 169 -33.78 8.14 1.48
C LYS A 169 -32.98 9.44 1.38
N LYS A 170 -32.76 10.15 2.48
CA LYS A 170 -31.90 11.34 2.50
C LYS A 170 -30.44 10.99 2.17
N LYS A 171 -29.90 9.90 2.71
CA LYS A 171 -28.56 9.38 2.35
C LYS A 171 -28.48 9.03 0.86
N HIS A 172 -29.52 8.40 0.30
CA HIS A 172 -29.58 8.09 -1.14
C HIS A 172 -29.55 9.31 -2.05
N LYS A 173 -30.09 10.45 -1.60
CA LYS A 173 -30.04 11.72 -2.35
C LYS A 173 -28.67 12.38 -2.29
N LYS A 174 -27.89 12.13 -1.22
CA LYS A 174 -26.50 12.55 -1.12
C LYS A 174 -25.62 11.59 -1.93
N LYS A 175 -25.70 11.68 -3.27
CA LYS A 175 -24.70 11.01 -4.13
C LYS A 175 -23.33 11.61 -3.78
N GLY A 176 -22.47 10.85 -3.12
CA GLY A 176 -21.06 11.21 -3.03
C GLY A 176 -20.50 11.38 -4.44
N LYS A 177 -19.54 12.30 -4.63
CA LYS A 177 -18.77 12.33 -5.88
C LYS A 177 -18.19 10.93 -6.08
N ALA A 178 -18.39 10.34 -7.25
CA ALA A 178 -17.78 9.07 -7.58
C ALA A 178 -16.27 9.20 -7.38
N LEU A 179 -15.66 8.22 -6.71
CA LEU A 179 -14.22 8.16 -6.57
C LEU A 179 -13.68 7.91 -7.99
N ASP A 180 -13.22 8.96 -8.66
CA ASP A 180 -12.65 8.85 -10.00
C ASP A 180 -11.25 8.23 -9.90
N LEU A 181 -11.23 6.91 -9.96
CA LEU A 181 -10.01 6.12 -9.88
C LEU A 181 -9.11 6.36 -11.10
N GLN A 182 -9.67 6.77 -12.24
CA GLN A 182 -8.91 7.00 -13.47
C GLN A 182 -8.11 8.29 -13.38
N GLN A 183 -8.73 9.40 -12.95
CA GLN A 183 -8.01 10.67 -12.77
C GLN A 183 -6.84 10.55 -11.80
N ARG A 184 -7.01 9.80 -10.70
CA ARG A 184 -5.94 9.58 -9.72
C ARG A 184 -4.76 8.80 -10.30
N GLN A 185 -5.02 7.79 -11.14
CA GLN A 185 -3.96 7.06 -11.83
C GLN A 185 -3.25 7.95 -12.85
N GLU A 186 -3.99 8.72 -13.65
CA GLU A 186 -3.41 9.65 -14.63
C GLU A 186 -2.62 10.80 -13.99
N GLU A 187 -3.03 11.29 -12.82
CA GLU A 187 -2.27 12.27 -12.05
C GLU A 187 -0.98 11.67 -11.48
N ALA A 188 -1.02 10.45 -10.96
CA ALA A 188 0.16 9.77 -10.46
C ALA A 188 1.20 9.51 -11.56
N VAL A 189 0.75 9.06 -12.75
CA VAL A 189 1.63 8.86 -13.92
C VAL A 189 2.23 10.20 -14.37
N ARG A 190 1.42 11.25 -14.49
CA ARG A 190 1.93 12.59 -14.87
C ARG A 190 2.96 13.14 -13.90
N GLU A 191 2.82 12.89 -12.60
CA GLU A 191 3.83 13.31 -11.62
C GLU A 191 5.11 12.48 -11.70
N GLN A 192 5.02 11.18 -12.00
CA GLN A 192 6.19 10.35 -12.27
C GLN A 192 6.97 10.85 -13.50
N ASP A 193 6.27 11.11 -14.62
CA ASP A 193 6.90 11.61 -15.85
C ASP A 193 7.64 12.93 -15.62
N LYS A 194 7.03 13.87 -14.87
CA LYS A 194 7.67 15.15 -14.51
C LYS A 194 8.93 14.96 -13.67
N MET A 195 8.90 14.00 -12.75
CA MET A 195 10.06 13.71 -11.89
C MET A 195 11.20 13.07 -12.69
N GLU A 196 10.88 12.15 -13.61
CA GLU A 196 11.86 11.57 -14.52
C GLU A 196 12.48 12.61 -15.47
N GLU A 197 11.67 13.49 -16.05
CA GLU A 197 12.17 14.55 -16.94
C GLU A 197 13.12 15.51 -16.20
N LYS A 198 12.80 15.88 -14.95
CA LYS A 198 13.68 16.69 -14.09
C LYS A 198 14.99 15.97 -13.80
N LEU A 199 14.94 14.67 -13.51
CA LEU A 199 16.13 13.87 -13.25
C LEU A 199 17.03 13.79 -14.48
N GLN A 200 16.46 13.55 -15.67
CA GLN A 200 17.18 13.53 -16.94
C GLN A 200 17.84 14.87 -17.25
N LYS A 201 17.12 15.99 -17.07
CA LYS A 201 17.68 17.35 -17.26
C LYS A 201 18.84 17.62 -16.30
N ALA A 202 18.73 17.20 -15.04
CA ALA A 202 19.80 17.35 -14.06
C ALA A 202 21.04 16.52 -14.41
N GLN A 203 20.85 15.27 -14.85
CA GLN A 203 21.93 14.41 -15.32
C GLN A 203 22.63 14.96 -16.57
N ALA A 204 21.85 15.42 -17.56
CA ALA A 204 22.40 16.03 -18.77
C ALA A 204 23.19 17.32 -18.46
N LYS A 205 22.75 18.12 -17.48
CA LYS A 205 23.49 19.31 -17.02
C LYS A 205 24.83 18.92 -16.39
N LYS A 206 24.85 17.92 -15.49
CA LYS A 206 26.09 17.42 -14.88
C LYS A 206 27.07 16.90 -15.92
N GLN A 207 26.61 16.08 -16.87
CA GLN A 207 27.46 15.57 -17.95
C GLN A 207 28.05 16.69 -18.83
N ARG A 208 27.28 17.76 -19.10
CA ARG A 208 27.79 18.93 -19.82
C ARG A 208 28.86 19.67 -19.03
N GLU A 209 28.66 19.87 -17.72
CA GLU A 209 29.65 20.51 -16.85
C GLU A 209 30.94 19.68 -16.75
N GLU A 210 30.83 18.37 -16.56
CA GLU A 210 31.98 17.44 -16.56
C GLU A 210 32.73 17.47 -17.89
N ALA A 211 32.03 17.43 -19.03
CA ALA A 211 32.65 17.50 -20.35
C ALA A 211 33.36 18.84 -20.60
N GLN A 212 32.82 19.96 -20.07
CA GLN A 212 33.49 21.26 -20.16
C GLN A 212 34.77 21.30 -19.32
N LEU A 213 34.73 20.77 -18.09
CA LEU A 213 35.91 20.66 -17.22
C LEU A 213 37.00 19.79 -17.87
N GLN A 214 36.63 18.63 -18.42
CA GLN A 214 37.56 17.75 -19.12
C GLN A 214 38.24 18.46 -20.30
N ARG A 215 37.48 19.22 -21.11
CA ARG A 215 38.06 20.01 -22.20
C ARG A 215 39.01 21.10 -21.73
N GLN A 216 38.72 21.77 -20.60
CA GLN A 216 39.62 22.78 -20.05
C GLN A 216 40.93 22.16 -19.59
N VAL A 217 40.87 21.04 -18.86
CA VAL A 217 42.06 20.29 -18.42
C VAL A 217 42.90 19.85 -19.63
N GLU A 218 42.29 19.29 -20.67
CA GLU A 218 42.99 18.86 -21.88
C GLU A 218 43.69 20.05 -22.60
N LEU A 219 43.03 21.21 -22.65
CA LEU A 219 43.61 22.42 -23.24
C LEU A 219 44.79 22.94 -22.41
N GLU A 220 44.71 22.93 -21.07
CA GLU A 220 45.82 23.31 -20.19
C GLU A 220 47.01 22.35 -20.33
N GLU A 221 46.77 21.04 -20.33
CA GLU A 221 47.83 20.04 -20.53
C GLU A 221 48.55 20.25 -21.86
N LYS A 222 47.82 20.53 -22.95
CA LYS A 222 48.41 20.87 -24.25
C LYS A 222 49.24 22.16 -24.18
N ARG A 223 48.81 23.17 -23.42
CA ARG A 223 49.56 24.44 -23.23
C ARG A 223 50.84 24.20 -22.45
N VAL A 224 50.77 23.49 -21.33
CA VAL A 224 51.92 23.14 -20.49
C VAL A 224 52.90 22.28 -21.29
N GLY A 225 52.41 21.29 -22.04
CA GLY A 225 53.23 20.46 -22.93
C GLY A 225 53.99 21.29 -23.98
N ARG A 226 53.34 22.28 -24.60
CA ARG A 226 53.98 23.21 -25.54
C ARG A 226 55.05 24.09 -24.88
N GLN A 227 54.81 24.57 -23.66
CA GLN A 227 55.79 25.37 -22.90
C GLN A 227 57.02 24.54 -22.54
N ARG A 228 56.83 23.35 -21.97
CA ARG A 228 57.92 22.41 -21.65
C ARG A 228 58.76 22.09 -22.89
N LEU A 229 58.12 21.86 -24.04
CA LEU A 229 58.85 21.60 -25.29
C LEU A 229 59.68 22.81 -25.77
N LYS A 230 59.18 24.04 -25.57
CA LYS A 230 59.94 25.26 -25.89
C LYS A 230 61.16 25.42 -24.98
N GLU A 231 60.98 25.22 -23.67
CA GLU A 231 62.07 25.28 -22.69
C GLU A 231 63.15 24.24 -23.00
N ILE A 232 62.77 23.00 -23.33
CA ILE A 232 63.70 21.95 -23.74
C ILE A 232 64.49 22.40 -24.99
N ARG A 233 63.81 22.92 -26.02
CA ARG A 233 64.47 23.40 -27.24
C ARG A 233 65.42 24.57 -26.98
N GLU A 234 65.06 25.46 -26.06
CA GLU A 234 65.91 26.60 -25.69
C GLU A 234 67.14 26.15 -24.91
N GLN A 235 66.97 25.24 -23.94
CA GLN A 235 68.08 24.61 -23.21
C GLN A 235 69.03 23.86 -24.16
N GLU A 236 68.51 23.13 -25.15
CA GLU A 236 69.35 22.48 -26.17
C GLU A 236 70.13 23.49 -27.01
N ARG A 237 69.49 24.60 -27.44
CA ARG A 237 70.16 25.67 -28.18
C ARG A 237 71.24 26.35 -27.34
N ALA A 238 70.97 26.64 -26.07
CA ALA A 238 71.92 27.21 -25.14
C ALA A 238 73.12 26.29 -24.90
N LYS A 239 72.89 24.98 -24.70
CA LYS A 239 73.96 23.98 -24.59
C LYS A 239 74.83 23.94 -25.85
N LYS A 240 74.21 23.90 -27.04
CA LYS A 240 74.94 23.93 -28.33
C LYS A 240 75.73 25.23 -28.52
N ALA A 241 75.18 26.38 -28.13
CA ALA A 241 75.88 27.67 -28.21
C ALA A 241 77.07 27.74 -27.24
N ALA A 242 76.91 27.26 -26.00
CA ALA A 242 77.98 27.19 -25.01
C ALA A 242 79.11 26.24 -25.46
N GLU A 243 78.77 25.11 -26.08
CA GLU A 243 79.77 24.20 -26.65
C GLU A 243 80.57 24.86 -27.79
N ARG A 244 79.90 25.62 -28.67
CA ARG A 244 80.57 26.39 -29.73
C ARG A 244 81.47 27.49 -29.15
N ALA A 245 81.01 28.23 -28.15
CA ALA A 245 81.80 29.26 -27.48
C ALA A 245 83.07 28.68 -26.86
N ARG A 246 82.96 27.55 -26.14
CA ARG A 246 84.12 26.82 -25.58
C ARG A 246 85.10 26.37 -26.66
N LYS A 247 84.62 25.91 -27.83
CA LYS A 247 85.48 25.56 -28.97
C LYS A 247 86.23 26.78 -29.52
N VAL A 248 85.56 27.92 -29.66
CA VAL A 248 86.17 29.17 -30.12
C VAL A 248 87.20 29.70 -29.12
N GLU A 249 86.90 29.67 -27.82
CA GLU A 249 87.85 30.06 -26.76
C GLU A 249 89.09 29.16 -26.75
N ALA A 250 88.92 27.84 -26.88
CA ALA A 250 90.05 26.91 -27.00
C ALA A 250 90.90 27.19 -28.26
N GLN A 251 90.26 27.53 -29.39
CA GLN A 251 90.97 27.96 -30.60
C GLN A 251 91.69 29.31 -30.42
N HIS A 252 91.10 30.24 -29.68
CA HIS A 252 91.74 31.53 -29.41
C HIS A 252 92.95 31.34 -28.49
N GLN A 253 92.82 30.55 -27.41
CA GLN A 253 93.90 30.22 -26.49
C GLN A 253 95.07 29.51 -27.19
N THR A 254 94.79 28.55 -28.05
CA THR A 254 95.84 27.87 -28.85
C THR A 254 96.57 28.82 -29.79
N LYS A 255 95.85 29.75 -30.45
CA LYS A 255 96.46 30.82 -31.27
C LYS A 255 97.30 31.80 -30.44
N THR A 256 96.86 32.22 -29.24
CA THR A 256 97.67 33.09 -28.37
C THR A 256 98.95 32.40 -27.91
N ILE A 257 98.88 31.10 -27.58
CA ILE A 257 100.06 30.30 -27.22
C ILE A 257 101.03 30.21 -28.41
N GLN A 258 100.54 30.01 -29.63
CA GLN A 258 101.38 30.00 -30.85
C GLN A 258 102.02 31.37 -31.14
N GLN A 259 101.29 32.48 -30.97
CA GLN A 259 101.86 33.83 -31.13
C GLN A 259 102.89 34.19 -30.06
N ALA A 260 102.69 33.76 -28.81
CA ALA A 260 103.67 33.92 -27.74
C ALA A 260 104.95 33.13 -28.02
N GLN A 261 104.85 31.93 -28.61
CA GLN A 261 105.99 31.14 -29.07
C GLN A 261 106.73 31.80 -30.25
N GLN A 262 106.01 32.46 -31.18
CA GLN A 262 106.63 33.21 -32.28
C GLN A 262 107.35 34.48 -31.81
N ARG A 263 106.80 35.21 -30.83
CA ARG A 263 107.45 36.42 -30.26
C ARG A 263 108.74 36.10 -29.50
N LYS A 264 108.86 34.93 -28.87
CA LYS A 264 110.13 34.48 -28.26
C LYS A 264 111.25 34.23 -29.29
N ARG A 265 110.96 34.16 -30.60
CA ARG A 265 111.98 34.02 -31.66
C ARG A 265 112.46 35.37 -32.24
N LYS A 266 111.93 36.51 -31.78
CA LYS A 266 112.34 37.86 -32.21
C LYS A 266 112.57 38.79 -31.02
N ALA A 267 113.72 38.64 -30.35
CA ALA A 267 114.30 39.65 -29.46
C ALA A 267 115.78 39.84 -29.87
N PRO A 268 116.25 41.05 -30.25
CA PRO A 268 117.65 41.33 -30.53
C PRO A 268 118.43 41.68 -29.24
N PRO A 269 119.73 41.36 -29.12
CA PRO A 269 120.53 41.65 -27.94
C PRO A 269 121.03 43.10 -27.92
N SER A 270 121.10 43.64 -26.71
CA SER A 270 121.58 44.97 -26.30
C SER A 270 123.09 45.15 -26.48
N SER A 271 123.52 46.33 -26.91
CA SER A 271 124.91 46.82 -26.84
C SER A 271 124.99 48.18 -26.13
N PRO A 272 125.84 48.36 -25.09
CA PRO A 272 126.05 49.63 -24.41
C PRO A 272 127.36 50.34 -24.81
N THR A 273 127.53 51.57 -24.30
CA THR A 273 128.70 52.51 -24.31
C THR A 273 128.81 53.43 -25.53
N LYS A 274 129.07 54.75 -25.39
CA LYS A 274 129.64 55.56 -24.29
C LYS A 274 128.80 56.81 -24.01
#